data_AF-D4CPZ7-F1
#
_entry.id   AF-D4CPZ7-F1
#
_cell.length_a   1.000
_cell.length_b   1.000
_cell.length_c   1.000
_cell.angle_alpha   90.00
_cell.angle_beta   90.00
_cell.angle_gamma   90.00
#
_symmetry.space_group_name_H-M   'P 1'
#
loop_
_entity.id
_entity.type
_entity.pdbx_description
1 polymer ?
#
loop_
_entity_poly.entity_id
_entity_poly.type
_entity_poly.pdbx_seq_one_letter_code
_entity_poly.pdbx_strand_id
1 'polypeptide(L)' 'MEDFIMPQPYDEPFKKKIVRLRLEEGRSMRSLTEEYGVSKSSVVKWCN' A
#
# COMPACT_ATOMS: atom_id res chain seq x y z
N MET A 1 20.37 -2.83 2.16
CA MET A 1 19.68 -2.00 1.15
C MET A 1 18.29 -1.73 1.72
N GLU A 2 18.25 -0.96 2.80
CA GLU A 2 17.01 -0.56 3.44
C GLU A 2 16.56 0.75 2.83
N ASP A 3 15.50 0.66 2.05
CA ASP A 3 14.85 1.77 1.40
C ASP A 3 14.34 2.74 2.49
N PHE A 4 15.07 3.84 2.66
CA PHE A 4 14.72 5.01 3.46
C PHE A 4 13.48 5.68 2.86
N ILE A 5 12.34 4.97 2.81
CA ILE A 5 11.05 5.58 2.49
C ILE A 5 10.66 6.38 3.71
N MET A 6 11.05 7.66 3.69
CA MET A 6 10.38 8.70 4.45
C MET A 6 8.88 8.49 4.30
N PRO A 7 8.10 8.47 5.38
CA PRO A 7 6.67 8.37 5.27
C PRO A 7 6.17 9.65 4.61
N GLN A 8 6.04 9.64 3.28
CA GLN A 8 5.04 10.44 2.62
C GLN A 8 3.76 10.22 3.43
N PRO A 9 3.11 11.25 3.97
CA PRO A 9 1.85 11.09 4.67
C PRO A 9 0.82 10.72 3.61
N TYR A 10 0.81 9.45 3.21
CA TYR A 10 -0.33 8.88 2.53
C TYR A 10 -1.49 9.09 3.48
N ASP A 11 -2.50 9.82 3.01
CA ASP A 11 -3.72 10.05 3.73
C ASP A 11 -4.18 8.76 4.42
N GLU A 12 -4.43 8.81 5.73
CA GLU A 12 -5.02 7.70 6.47
C GLU A 12 -6.21 7.04 5.76
N PRO A 13 -7.17 7.78 5.16
CA PRO A 13 -8.25 7.15 4.40
C PRO A 13 -7.74 6.40 3.16
N PHE A 14 -6.68 6.89 2.52
CA PHE A 14 -6.06 6.21 1.39
C PHE A 14 -5.35 4.92 1.82
N LYS A 15 -4.56 4.95 2.90
CA LYS A 15 -3.97 3.75 3.50
C LYS A 15 -5.05 2.71 3.84
N LYS A 16 -6.13 3.13 4.52
CA LYS A 16 -7.26 2.25 4.88
C LYS A 16 -7.93 1.65 3.65
N LYS A 17 -8.10 2.43 2.57
CA LYS A 17 -8.65 1.92 1.30
C LYS A 17 -7.78 0.80 0.72
N ILE A 18 -6.46 0.98 0.68
CA ILE A 18 -5.54 -0.02 0.11
C ILE A 18 -5.46 -1.29 0.97
N VAL A 19 -5.39 -1.15 2.30
CA VAL A 19 -5.44 -2.30 3.22
C VAL A 19 -6.75 -3.06 3.09
N ARG A 20 -7.87 -2.34 2.99
CA ARG A 20 -9.19 -2.93 2.79
C ARG A 20 -9.29 -3.70 1.47
N LEU A 21 -8.85 -3.13 0.36
CA LEU A 21 -8.79 -3.82 -0.94
C LEU A 21 -7.86 -5.05 -0.92
N ARG A 22 -6.75 -4.98 -0.18
CA ARG A 22 -5.82 -6.10 -0.02
C ARG A 22 -6.45 -7.24 0.80
N LEU A 23 -7.08 -6.92 1.93
CA LEU A 23 -7.61 -7.89 2.89
C LEU A 23 -9.01 -8.42 2.50
N GLU A 24 -9.90 -7.57 1.99
CA GLU A 24 -11.26 -7.95 1.61
C GLU A 24 -11.34 -8.48 0.18
N GLU A 25 -10.80 -7.75 -0.81
CA GLU A 25 -10.84 -8.20 -2.21
C GLU A 25 -9.70 -9.18 -2.56
N GLY A 26 -8.72 -9.37 -1.67
CA GLY A 26 -7.56 -10.22 -1.95
C GLY A 26 -6.71 -9.69 -3.11
N ARG A 27 -6.76 -8.39 -3.41
CA ARG A 27 -6.06 -7.81 -4.57
C ARG A 27 -4.56 -8.05 -4.46
N SER A 28 -3.95 -8.47 -5.56
CA SER A 28 -2.50 -8.60 -5.62
C SER A 28 -1.82 -7.24 -5.47
N MET A 29 -0.68 -7.20 -4.77
CA MET A 29 0.13 -5.99 -4.59
C MET A 29 0.43 -5.30 -5.91
N ARG A 30 0.67 -6.10 -6.96
CA ARG A 30 0.92 -5.61 -8.31
C ARG A 30 -0.28 -4.82 -8.87
N SER A 31 -1.50 -5.33 -8.71
CA SER A 31 -2.72 -4.63 -9.14
C SER A 31 -2.91 -3.32 -8.37
N LEU A 32 -2.68 -3.32 -7.06
CA LEU A 32 -2.75 -2.09 -6.26
C LEU A 32 -1.69 -1.07 -6.68
N THR A 33 -0.45 -1.51 -6.92
CA THR A 33 0.65 -0.65 -7.39
C THR A 33 0.38 -0.06 -8.78
N GLU A 34 -0.15 -0.86 -9.71
CA GLU A 34 -0.46 -0.40 -11.07
C GLU A 34 -1.69 0.53 -11.10
N GLU A 35 -2.72 0.25 -10.28
CA GLU A 35 -3.97 1.01 -10.27
C GLU A 35 -3.91 2.29 -9.42
N TYR A 36 -3.27 2.22 -8.26
CA TYR A 36 -3.21 3.33 -7.29
C TYR A 36 -1.83 4.00 -7.22
N GLY A 37 -0.84 3.54 -7.98
CA GLY A 37 0.52 4.07 -7.95
C GLY A 37 1.24 3.84 -6.62
N VAL A 38 0.78 2.87 -5.81
CA VAL A 38 1.36 2.61 -4.47
C VAL A 38 2.56 1.68 -4.56
N SER A 39 3.66 2.02 -3.92
CA SER A 39 4.82 1.13 -3.90
C SER A 39 4.53 -0.17 -3.15
N LYS A 40 5.03 -1.31 -3.65
CA LYS A 40 4.91 -2.62 -2.98
C LYS A 40 5.32 -2.54 -1.51
N SER A 41 6.43 -1.84 -1.23
CA SER A 41 6.94 -1.60 0.13
C SER A 41 5.94 -0.87 1.02
N SER A 42 5.20 0.11 0.49
CA SER A 42 4.16 0.84 1.23
C SER A 42 3.01 -0.09 1.60
N VAL A 43 2.55 -0.92 0.65
CA VAL A 43 1.49 -1.91 0.89
C VAL A 43 1.91 -2.95 1.93
N VAL A 44 3.16 -3.41 1.91
CA VAL A 44 3.71 -4.31 2.95
C VAL A 44 3.70 -3.63 4.32
N LYS A 45 4.18 -2.38 4.41
CA LYS A 45 4.17 -1.58 5.65
C LYS A 45 2.77 -1.31 6.21
N TRP A 46 1.72 -1.46 5.40
CA TRP A 46 0.34 -1.26 5.85
C TRP A 46 -0.39 -2.56 6.20
N CYS A 47 0.08 -3.68 5.65
CA CYS A 47 -0.49 -5.02 5.87
C CYS A 47 0.21 -5.79 7.01
N ASN A 48 1.43 -5.36 7.38
CA ASN A 48 2.16 -5.80 8.57
C ASN A 48 1.78 -4.89 9.75
#